data_AF-A0A6A6JZC9-F1
#
_entry.id   AF-A0A6A6JZC9-F1
#
_cell.length_a   1.000
_cell.length_b   1.000
_cell.length_c   1.000
_cell.angle_alpha   90.00
_cell.angle_beta   90.00
_cell.angle_gamma   90.00
#
_symmetry.space_group_name_H-M   'P 1'
#
loop_
_entity.id
_entity.type
_entity.pdbx_description
1 polymer ?
#
loop_
_entity_poly.entity_id
_entity_poly.type
_entity_poly.pdbx_seq_one_letter_code
_entity_poly.pdbx_strand_id
1 'polypeptide(L)'
;MRFADTRELIMLSRLRLRSNVFRRPSYNIIPRWLRGRSSHSASTSEISSRQGLMSSSTVKTFENVSEDDLFTYKAQRWLWNEAEQLQRRYLKCEMTALIEALQNAAGPGATCKELTKFSEGNFNKAFLATMDDGRQLVARLPNPNAGRSHYTTASEVATMDYVRDRLDIPVPKVLTYNTSEGTNGVGAEYLIMEKCPGIELSHVWDSLSGKERVDIVKQLVAFTSRLYTARFPCYGSLYYSRDIPRGSGIELDDTFSVGPTTSRSWFDDRRGEVDIDRGPWKTAEDVMKALIKREMACLETFPEFPRDRQQGIFNGPGGFHPSKALKLSVLNDCSRVLPYIMPKEDAFTATVLWHNDLHSDNIFVNADRPTEITGIIDWQGVHLHPAFLHVHYPSLVEYDGPVLPPLSSPQLPPNIKEMEPVEKEQAKALFLAQPFYSLYQINIKRQTPELLLFDDGEVYVQSLLAQLTEPDTWSKVGGSVSCPLAYTDEERSRQNEELAKWQRDVERKARVIEDVGAYTGWDGAVAHDEYDVVAERLQKAKEKFLDAEAGSPEERAQWIKAWPFQDR
;
A
#
# COMPACT_ATOMS: atom_id res chain seq x y z
N MET A 1 3.87 8.54 5.13
CA MET A 1 4.94 7.50 5.19
C MET A 1 4.35 6.21 5.70
N ARG A 2 3.51 5.52 4.92
CA ARG A 2 2.97 4.21 5.28
C ARG A 2 2.61 3.47 4.00
N PHE A 3 3.48 2.58 3.55
CA PHE A 3 3.10 1.51 2.63
C PHE A 3 4.01 0.32 2.91
N ALA A 4 3.73 -0.34 4.02
CA ALA A 4 3.97 -1.78 4.06
C ALA A 4 2.87 -2.40 3.21
N ASP A 5 3.23 -3.26 2.26
CA ASP A 5 2.25 -4.13 1.64
C ASP A 5 1.56 -4.93 2.75
N THR A 6 0.27 -4.67 2.98
CA THR A 6 -0.53 -5.17 4.12
C THR A 6 -0.63 -6.70 4.14
N ARG A 7 -0.12 -7.35 3.09
CA ARG A 7 -0.02 -8.79 2.89
C ARG A 7 0.87 -9.47 3.95
N GLU A 8 1.93 -8.83 4.43
CA GLU A 8 2.85 -9.44 5.42
C GLU A 8 2.36 -9.33 6.88
N LEU A 9 1.69 -8.23 7.24
CA LEU A 9 1.13 -8.02 8.59
C LEU A 9 0.13 -9.13 8.97
N ILE A 10 -0.60 -9.64 7.99
CA ILE A 10 -1.54 -10.74 8.14
C ILE A 10 -0.81 -12.06 8.46
N MET A 11 0.38 -12.29 7.90
CA MET A 11 1.14 -13.53 8.11
C MET A 11 1.76 -13.60 9.52
N LEU A 12 2.48 -12.57 9.95
CA LEU A 12 3.16 -12.55 11.25
C LEU A 12 2.20 -12.46 12.44
N SER A 13 1.10 -11.71 12.30
CA SER A 13 0.06 -11.66 13.34
C SER A 13 -0.59 -13.02 13.57
N ARG A 14 -0.63 -13.89 12.55
CA ARG A 14 -1.23 -15.23 12.61
C ARG A 14 -0.27 -16.35 12.97
N LEU A 15 1.01 -16.25 12.63
CA LEU A 15 2.06 -17.12 13.18
C LEU A 15 2.18 -16.94 14.71
N ARG A 16 2.01 -15.70 15.21
CA ARG A 16 1.91 -15.41 16.66
C ARG A 16 0.67 -16.02 17.32
N LEU A 17 -0.40 -16.33 16.58
CA LEU A 17 -1.62 -16.95 17.11
C LEU A 17 -1.53 -18.48 17.20
N ARG A 18 -0.61 -19.13 16.45
CA ARG A 18 -0.42 -20.60 16.49
C ARG A 18 0.63 -21.04 17.50
N SER A 19 1.58 -20.18 17.89
CA SER A 19 2.51 -20.49 18.98
C SER A 19 1.93 -20.04 20.33
N ASN A 20 1.42 -21.00 21.11
CA ASN A 20 0.95 -20.80 22.49
C ASN A 20 2.06 -20.39 23.50
N VAL A 21 3.18 -19.83 23.02
CA VAL A 21 4.40 -19.61 23.81
C VAL A 21 4.65 -18.13 24.13
N PHE A 22 3.99 -17.19 23.45
CA PHE A 22 4.20 -15.76 23.71
C PHE A 22 3.23 -15.19 24.76
N ARG A 23 3.55 -15.39 26.04
CA ARG A 23 3.18 -14.39 27.06
C ARG A 23 4.10 -13.19 26.87
N ARG A 24 3.58 -12.07 26.36
CA ARG A 24 4.25 -10.77 26.48
C ARG A 24 4.53 -10.49 27.97
N PRO A 25 5.72 -10.01 28.36
CA PRO A 25 5.77 -9.03 29.43
C PRO A 25 4.93 -7.84 28.97
N SER A 26 3.90 -7.51 29.73
CA SER A 26 3.09 -6.31 29.56
C SER A 26 3.98 -5.06 29.47
N TYR A 27 3.45 -4.02 28.82
CA TYR A 27 3.95 -2.64 28.77
C TYR A 27 4.89 -2.30 27.59
N ASN A 28 4.27 -2.04 26.44
CA ASN A 28 4.58 -0.98 25.45
C ASN A 28 3.73 -1.21 24.19
N ILE A 29 2.42 -0.89 24.28
CA ILE A 29 1.46 -1.05 23.18
C ILE A 29 0.85 0.32 22.90
N ILE A 30 1.42 1.04 21.94
CA ILE A 30 0.86 2.30 21.44
C ILE A 30 0.08 1.99 20.15
N PRO A 31 -1.23 2.24 20.08
CA PRO A 31 -2.00 2.17 18.84
C PRO A 31 -1.37 3.05 17.74
N ARG A 32 -1.35 2.61 16.48
CA ARG A 32 -0.71 3.35 15.35
C ARG A 32 -1.28 4.74 15.08
N TRP A 33 -2.49 5.04 15.57
CA TRP A 33 -3.13 6.35 15.51
C TRP A 33 -2.88 7.19 16.78
N LEU A 34 -2.23 6.65 17.80
CA LEU A 34 -1.77 7.33 19.02
C LEU A 34 -0.28 7.69 19.01
N ARG A 35 0.44 7.43 17.90
CA ARG A 35 1.75 8.08 17.68
C ARG A 35 1.51 9.53 17.31
N GLY A 36 1.12 10.33 18.31
CA GLY A 36 1.20 11.78 18.21
C GLY A 36 2.64 12.14 17.87
N ARG A 37 2.82 12.98 16.84
CA ARG A 37 4.06 13.72 16.69
C ARG A 37 4.28 14.44 18.01
N SER A 38 5.40 14.16 18.67
CA SER A 38 5.91 15.04 19.71
C SER A 38 6.01 16.45 19.12
N SER A 39 5.19 17.34 19.65
CA SER A 39 5.29 18.80 19.62
C SER A 39 6.22 19.37 18.53
N HIS A 40 5.70 19.59 17.33
CA HIS A 40 6.29 20.59 16.45
C HIS A 40 5.82 21.95 16.96
N SER A 41 6.72 22.68 17.61
CA SER A 41 6.52 24.09 17.92
C SER A 41 6.25 24.84 16.62
N ALA A 42 5.07 25.43 16.51
CA ALA A 42 4.77 26.44 15.52
C ALA A 42 5.78 27.60 15.68
N SER A 43 6.61 27.82 14.67
CA SER A 43 7.24 29.12 14.47
C SER A 43 6.45 29.85 13.39
N THR A 44 5.41 30.54 13.83
CA THR A 44 4.76 31.61 13.06
C THR A 44 5.75 32.77 12.98
N SER A 45 6.32 33.01 11.79
CA SER A 45 6.95 34.29 11.50
C SER A 45 5.86 35.28 11.09
N GLU A 46 5.55 36.20 12.00
CA GLU A 46 4.78 37.40 11.73
C GLU A 46 5.46 38.22 10.62
N ILE A 47 4.77 38.46 9.50
CA ILE A 47 5.21 39.44 8.51
C ILE A 47 4.38 40.72 8.68
N SER A 48 5.08 41.70 9.26
CA SER A 48 4.69 43.09 9.43
C SER A 48 4.24 43.73 8.12
N SER A 49 3.14 44.46 8.21
CA SER A 49 2.56 45.33 7.19
C SER A 49 3.55 46.42 6.71
N ARG A 50 3.83 46.46 5.41
CA ARG A 50 4.26 47.69 4.73
C ARG A 50 3.51 47.87 3.42
N GLN A 51 2.74 48.95 3.35
CA GLN A 51 2.20 49.50 2.11
C GLN A 51 3.34 50.05 1.24
N GLY A 52 3.29 49.75 -0.05
CA GLY A 52 4.15 50.30 -1.09
C GLY A 52 3.52 50.07 -2.46
N LEU A 53 3.55 51.10 -3.30
CA LEU A 53 2.75 51.31 -4.51
C LEU A 53 2.98 50.31 -5.67
N MET A 54 1.96 50.24 -6.53
CA MET A 54 1.84 49.55 -7.82
C MET A 54 3.11 49.48 -8.69
N SER A 55 3.46 48.26 -9.16
CA SER A 55 3.85 47.97 -10.55
C SER A 55 4.03 46.45 -10.78
N SER A 56 3.74 46.00 -12.01
CA SER A 56 4.06 44.69 -12.62
C SER A 56 3.53 43.42 -11.93
N SER A 57 2.59 42.75 -12.58
CA SER A 57 2.07 41.42 -12.25
C SER A 57 3.12 40.32 -12.51
N THR A 58 4.20 40.34 -11.73
CA THR A 58 5.16 39.24 -11.70
C THR A 58 4.59 38.14 -10.80
N VAL A 59 4.39 36.95 -11.36
CA VAL A 59 4.05 35.75 -10.57
C VAL A 59 5.08 35.64 -9.46
N LYS A 60 4.67 35.36 -8.21
CA LYS A 60 5.64 34.88 -7.20
C LYS A 60 5.97 33.44 -7.56
N THR A 61 6.66 33.28 -8.68
CA THR A 61 7.29 32.05 -9.09
C THR A 61 8.46 31.78 -8.16
N PHE A 62 8.98 30.56 -8.25
CA PHE A 62 10.21 30.05 -7.67
C PHE A 62 11.48 30.89 -7.99
N GLU A 63 11.43 32.22 -7.96
CA GLU A 63 12.47 33.17 -8.40
C GLU A 63 13.78 33.05 -7.61
N ASN A 64 13.83 32.21 -6.57
CA ASN A 64 15.05 31.86 -5.83
C ASN A 64 15.09 30.39 -5.36
N VAL A 65 14.28 29.49 -5.96
CA VAL A 65 14.24 28.08 -5.55
C VAL A 65 15.08 27.27 -6.53
N SER A 66 16.07 26.54 -6.02
CA SER A 66 16.98 25.77 -6.85
C SER A 66 16.24 24.62 -7.56
N GLU A 67 16.73 24.17 -8.73
CA GLU A 67 16.19 22.96 -9.38
C GLU A 67 16.20 21.75 -8.41
N ASP A 68 17.20 21.70 -7.51
CA ASP A 68 17.32 20.68 -6.47
C ASP A 68 16.18 20.73 -5.44
N ASP A 69 15.62 21.90 -5.14
CA ASP A 69 14.48 22.03 -4.22
C ASP A 69 13.15 21.59 -4.87
N LEU A 70 13.05 21.69 -6.20
CA LEU A 70 11.85 21.35 -6.95
C LEU A 70 11.82 19.87 -7.33
N PHE A 71 12.92 19.31 -7.80
CA PHE A 71 12.92 18.00 -8.46
C PHE A 71 13.54 16.87 -7.63
N THR A 72 14.39 17.17 -6.65
CA THR A 72 14.97 16.14 -5.77
C THR A 72 13.97 15.73 -4.69
N TYR A 73 14.01 14.45 -4.30
CA TYR A 73 13.20 13.94 -3.20
C TYR A 73 13.89 14.22 -1.85
N LYS A 74 13.17 14.84 -0.91
CA LYS A 74 13.64 15.33 0.39
C LYS A 74 12.78 14.86 1.57
N ALA A 75 11.64 14.20 1.34
CA ALA A 75 10.78 13.78 2.44
C ALA A 75 11.41 12.68 3.32
N GLN A 76 12.21 11.77 2.75
CA GLN A 76 12.77 10.62 3.47
C GLN A 76 14.18 10.30 2.96
N ARG A 77 14.88 9.49 3.76
CA ARG A 77 16.15 8.85 3.43
C ARG A 77 16.01 7.34 3.51
N TRP A 78 16.93 6.61 2.89
CA TRP A 78 16.95 5.14 2.97
C TRP A 78 18.26 4.65 3.56
N LEU A 79 18.16 3.71 4.51
CA LEU A 79 19.34 3.12 5.14
C LEU A 79 20.14 2.20 4.22
N TRP A 80 19.57 1.81 3.08
CA TRP A 80 20.23 1.08 2.01
C TRP A 80 19.61 1.44 0.65
N ASN A 81 20.38 1.31 -0.42
CA ASN A 81 20.01 1.63 -1.79
C ASN A 81 19.49 3.07 -1.96
N GLU A 82 19.99 4.03 -1.16
CA GLU A 82 19.48 5.41 -1.13
C GLU A 82 19.54 6.09 -2.50
N ALA A 83 20.66 5.98 -3.21
CA ALA A 83 20.82 6.57 -4.53
C ALA A 83 19.77 6.07 -5.53
N GLU A 84 19.48 4.76 -5.54
CA GLU A 84 18.46 4.16 -6.40
C GLU A 84 17.05 4.66 -6.02
N GLN A 85 16.76 4.75 -4.73
CA GLN A 85 15.47 5.21 -4.22
C GLN A 85 15.20 6.69 -4.53
N LEU A 86 16.24 7.53 -4.44
CA LEU A 86 16.18 8.95 -4.81
C LEU A 86 16.05 9.12 -6.33
N GLN A 87 16.80 8.37 -7.13
CA GLN A 87 16.72 8.43 -8.60
C GLN A 87 15.31 8.06 -9.10
N ARG A 88 14.70 7.03 -8.52
CA ARG A 88 13.33 6.59 -8.83
C ARG A 88 12.23 7.60 -8.49
N ARG A 89 12.54 8.60 -7.65
CA ARG A 89 11.63 9.69 -7.22
C ARG A 89 12.04 11.06 -7.76
N TYR A 90 13.09 11.10 -8.58
CA TYR A 90 13.49 12.29 -9.31
C TYR A 90 12.61 12.43 -10.54
N LEU A 91 12.00 13.60 -10.71
CA LEU A 91 11.20 13.95 -11.86
C LEU A 91 11.44 15.41 -12.20
N LYS A 92 12.12 15.65 -13.32
CA LYS A 92 12.31 16.99 -13.88
C LYS A 92 11.10 17.35 -14.73
N CYS A 93 10.62 18.59 -14.63
CA CYS A 93 9.57 19.11 -15.49
C CYS A 93 9.82 20.58 -15.83
N GLU A 94 9.29 21.01 -16.97
CA GLU A 94 9.35 22.39 -17.45
C GLU A 94 8.29 23.23 -16.73
N MET A 95 8.72 23.99 -15.72
CA MET A 95 7.82 24.74 -14.83
C MET A 95 6.96 25.77 -15.57
N THR A 96 7.50 26.42 -16.60
CA THR A 96 6.73 27.38 -17.42
C THR A 96 5.58 26.68 -18.13
N ALA A 97 5.84 25.54 -18.76
CA ALA A 97 4.80 24.76 -19.42
C ALA A 97 3.76 24.21 -18.42
N LEU A 98 4.18 23.84 -17.20
CA LEU A 98 3.24 23.42 -16.15
C LEU A 98 2.34 24.57 -15.70
N ILE A 99 2.88 25.78 -15.55
CA ILE A 99 2.11 26.99 -15.21
C ILE A 99 1.12 27.32 -16.34
N GLU A 100 1.54 27.23 -17.59
CA GLU A 100 0.65 27.41 -18.75
C GLU A 100 -0.49 26.40 -18.74
N ALA A 101 -0.21 25.11 -18.47
CA ALA A 101 -1.22 24.08 -18.35
C ALA A 101 -2.21 24.38 -17.21
N LEU A 102 -1.73 24.85 -16.05
CA LEU A 102 -2.55 25.27 -14.92
C LEU A 102 -3.46 26.45 -15.25
N GLN A 103 -2.95 27.47 -15.92
CA GLN A 103 -3.73 28.64 -16.36
C GLN A 103 -4.80 28.25 -17.37
N ASN A 104 -4.45 27.42 -18.34
CA ASN A 104 -5.40 26.89 -19.32
C ASN A 104 -6.50 26.06 -18.65
N ALA A 105 -6.16 25.25 -17.64
CA ALA A 105 -7.12 24.47 -16.86
C ALA A 105 -8.04 25.35 -16.00
N ALA A 106 -7.53 26.47 -15.47
CA ALA A 106 -8.32 27.44 -14.72
C ALA A 106 -9.32 28.20 -15.60
N GLY A 107 -9.07 28.28 -16.91
CA GLY A 107 -9.96 28.86 -17.91
C GLY A 107 -9.41 30.13 -18.56
N PRO A 108 -10.12 30.67 -19.58
CA PRO A 108 -9.62 31.79 -20.37
C PRO A 108 -9.31 33.03 -19.51
N GLY A 109 -8.10 33.56 -19.64
CA GLY A 109 -7.67 34.77 -18.94
C GLY A 109 -7.21 34.58 -17.49
N ALA A 110 -7.28 33.36 -16.95
CA ALA A 110 -6.77 33.07 -15.61
C ALA A 110 -5.23 33.16 -15.58
N THR A 111 -4.70 33.80 -14.54
CA THR A 111 -3.24 33.94 -14.35
C THR A 111 -2.83 33.29 -13.04
N CYS A 112 -1.78 32.47 -13.07
CA CYS A 112 -1.23 31.87 -11.87
C CYS A 112 -0.46 32.95 -11.08
N LYS A 113 -0.87 33.23 -9.84
CA LYS A 113 -0.23 34.25 -8.99
C LYS A 113 0.88 33.67 -8.13
N GLU A 114 0.68 32.45 -7.67
CA GLU A 114 1.59 31.76 -6.74
C GLU A 114 1.55 30.26 -7.03
N LEU A 115 2.72 29.63 -7.00
CA LEU A 115 2.87 28.19 -7.14
C LEU A 115 3.73 27.67 -5.99
N THR A 116 3.19 26.73 -5.21
CA THR A 116 3.85 26.15 -4.05
C THR A 116 3.94 24.64 -4.21
N LYS A 117 5.10 24.05 -3.95
CA LYS A 117 5.25 22.60 -3.92
C LYS A 117 4.68 22.06 -2.61
N PHE A 118 3.84 21.03 -2.67
CA PHE A 118 3.39 20.32 -1.47
C PHE A 118 4.52 19.53 -0.82
N SER A 119 4.31 19.11 0.43
CA SER A 119 5.15 18.06 1.04
C SER A 119 5.17 16.84 0.12
N GLU A 120 6.36 16.31 -0.13
CA GLU A 120 6.53 15.30 -1.16
C GLU A 120 5.90 13.96 -0.79
N GLY A 121 5.16 13.40 -1.74
CA GLY A 121 4.66 12.04 -1.69
C GLY A 121 5.67 11.03 -2.25
N ASN A 122 5.49 9.76 -1.94
CA ASN A 122 6.40 8.69 -2.37
C ASN A 122 6.36 8.42 -3.89
N PHE A 123 5.26 8.77 -4.55
CA PHE A 123 4.96 8.41 -5.94
C PHE A 123 4.63 9.60 -6.83
N ASN A 124 4.48 10.80 -6.26
CA ASN A 124 4.07 11.98 -7.02
C ASN A 124 4.80 13.22 -6.53
N LYS A 125 5.11 14.12 -7.47
CA LYS A 125 5.29 15.55 -7.17
C LYS A 125 3.94 16.23 -7.26
N ALA A 126 3.62 17.07 -6.28
CA ALA A 126 2.38 17.81 -6.25
C ALA A 126 2.64 19.30 -6.02
N PHE A 127 1.91 20.15 -6.75
CA PHE A 127 2.01 21.60 -6.67
C PHE A 127 0.62 22.20 -6.47
N LEU A 128 0.54 23.18 -5.57
CA LEU A 128 -0.60 24.03 -5.34
C LEU A 128 -0.42 25.33 -6.12
N ALA A 129 -1.30 25.58 -7.09
CA ALA A 129 -1.37 26.83 -7.81
C ALA A 129 -2.51 27.69 -7.27
N THR A 130 -2.23 28.95 -6.96
CA THR A 130 -3.25 29.95 -6.60
C THR A 130 -3.38 30.95 -7.75
N MET A 131 -4.58 31.02 -8.31
CA MET A 131 -4.92 31.94 -9.41
C MET A 131 -5.14 33.37 -8.89
N ASP A 132 -5.12 34.33 -9.79
CA ASP A 132 -5.39 35.75 -9.53
C ASP A 132 -6.80 36.02 -8.96
N ASP A 133 -7.78 35.21 -9.36
CA ASP A 133 -9.15 35.21 -8.81
C ASP A 133 -9.29 34.48 -7.45
N GLY A 134 -8.19 33.93 -6.93
CA GLY A 134 -8.13 33.22 -5.65
C GLY A 134 -8.49 31.73 -5.73
N ARG A 135 -8.89 31.20 -6.89
CA ARG A 135 -9.09 29.75 -7.05
C ARG A 135 -7.78 29.00 -6.86
N GLN A 136 -7.87 27.80 -6.28
CA GLN A 136 -6.72 26.95 -6.00
C GLN A 136 -6.82 25.63 -6.77
N LEU A 137 -5.78 25.32 -7.54
CA LEU A 137 -5.65 24.09 -8.31
C LEU A 137 -4.47 23.26 -7.81
N VAL A 138 -4.57 21.94 -8.00
CA VAL A 138 -3.49 21.00 -7.69
C VAL A 138 -3.01 20.35 -8.98
N ALA A 139 -1.73 20.48 -9.28
CA ALA A 139 -1.06 19.66 -10.28
C ALA A 139 -0.38 18.47 -9.60
N ARG A 140 -0.63 17.25 -10.06
CA ARG A 140 0.12 16.05 -9.65
C ARG A 140 0.85 15.47 -10.86
N LEU A 141 2.11 15.10 -10.65
CA LEU A 141 2.98 14.51 -11.65
C LEU A 141 3.55 13.20 -11.07
N PRO A 142 3.25 12.04 -11.68
CA PRO A 142 3.75 10.75 -11.20
C PRO A 142 5.27 10.68 -11.36
N ASN A 143 5.94 10.20 -10.31
CA ASN A 143 7.36 9.86 -10.36
C ASN A 143 7.57 8.58 -11.18
N PRO A 144 8.82 8.30 -11.65
CA PRO A 144 9.13 7.06 -12.36
C PRO A 144 8.75 5.76 -11.62
N ASN A 145 8.68 5.78 -10.28
CA ASN A 145 8.24 4.66 -9.46
C ASN A 145 6.71 4.54 -9.27
N ALA A 146 5.91 5.44 -9.83
CA ALA A 146 4.46 5.46 -9.63
C ALA A 146 3.73 4.30 -10.33
N GLY A 147 4.32 3.76 -11.38
CA GLY A 147 3.73 2.70 -12.19
C GLY A 147 4.12 2.85 -13.66
N ARG A 148 3.34 2.23 -14.54
CA ARG A 148 3.55 2.34 -15.99
C ARG A 148 3.07 3.72 -16.47
N SER A 149 3.95 4.44 -17.14
CA SER A 149 3.62 5.70 -17.84
C SER A 149 2.40 5.50 -18.73
N HIS A 150 1.63 6.56 -18.90
CA HIS A 150 0.31 6.67 -19.52
C HIS A 150 -0.82 6.01 -18.74
N TYR A 151 -0.67 4.72 -18.43
CA TYR A 151 -1.73 3.96 -17.77
C TYR A 151 -2.01 4.44 -16.35
N THR A 152 -0.97 4.84 -15.61
CA THR A 152 -1.10 5.27 -14.20
C THR A 152 -1.99 6.51 -14.08
N THR A 153 -1.69 7.59 -14.82
CA THR A 153 -2.47 8.83 -14.80
C THR A 153 -3.83 8.66 -15.48
N ALA A 154 -3.90 8.02 -16.66
CA ALA A 154 -5.18 7.81 -17.36
C ALA A 154 -6.17 7.04 -16.50
N SER A 155 -5.69 6.02 -15.77
CA SER A 155 -6.54 5.22 -14.91
C SER A 155 -6.99 5.95 -13.65
N GLU A 156 -6.09 6.73 -13.02
CA GLU A 156 -6.43 7.54 -11.85
C GLU A 156 -7.55 8.52 -12.19
N VAL A 157 -7.41 9.26 -13.28
CA VAL A 157 -8.40 10.26 -13.72
C VAL A 157 -9.75 9.60 -14.01
N ALA A 158 -9.77 8.53 -14.79
CA ALA A 158 -11.02 7.83 -15.10
C ALA A 158 -11.70 7.26 -13.85
N THR A 159 -10.92 6.77 -12.89
CA THR A 159 -11.44 6.26 -11.61
C THR A 159 -12.04 7.39 -10.79
N MET A 160 -11.34 8.53 -10.65
CA MET A 160 -11.85 9.70 -9.93
C MET A 160 -13.18 10.20 -10.51
N ASP A 161 -13.26 10.30 -11.84
CA ASP A 161 -14.45 10.77 -12.52
C ASP A 161 -15.59 9.75 -12.43
N TYR A 162 -15.33 8.45 -12.59
CA TYR A 162 -16.34 7.40 -12.38
C TYR A 162 -16.89 7.41 -10.96
N VAL A 163 -16.01 7.49 -9.96
CA VAL A 163 -16.39 7.47 -8.54
C VAL A 163 -17.23 8.70 -8.17
N ARG A 164 -16.85 9.87 -8.66
CA ARG A 164 -17.59 11.11 -8.45
C ARG A 164 -18.95 11.08 -9.17
N ASP A 165 -18.95 10.78 -10.46
CA ASP A 165 -20.10 11.02 -11.34
C ASP A 165 -21.09 9.84 -11.34
N ARG A 166 -20.62 8.61 -11.05
CA ARG A 166 -21.46 7.40 -11.02
C ARG A 166 -21.78 6.90 -9.62
N LEU A 167 -20.90 7.13 -8.64
CA LEU A 167 -21.06 6.63 -7.27
C LEU A 167 -21.36 7.73 -6.23
N ASP A 168 -21.36 9.00 -6.64
CA ASP A 168 -21.66 10.15 -5.77
C ASP A 168 -20.75 10.18 -4.51
N ILE A 169 -19.50 9.77 -4.69
CA ILE A 169 -18.48 9.83 -3.64
C ILE A 169 -17.71 11.14 -3.84
N PRO A 170 -17.50 11.94 -2.78
CA PRO A 170 -16.82 13.22 -2.92
C PRO A 170 -15.36 12.99 -3.28
N VAL A 171 -14.97 13.45 -4.46
CA VAL A 171 -13.60 13.38 -5.00
C VAL A 171 -13.34 14.71 -5.73
N PRO A 172 -12.13 15.29 -5.64
CA PRO A 172 -11.81 16.52 -6.36
C PRO A 172 -12.06 16.38 -7.86
N LYS A 173 -12.56 17.46 -8.49
CA LYS A 173 -12.83 17.44 -9.92
C LYS A 173 -11.53 17.52 -10.70
N VAL A 174 -11.32 16.57 -11.62
CA VAL A 174 -10.23 16.65 -12.59
C VAL A 174 -10.60 17.70 -13.64
N LEU A 175 -9.69 18.65 -13.89
CA LEU A 175 -9.88 19.73 -14.85
C LEU A 175 -9.22 19.40 -16.19
N THR A 176 -8.03 18.82 -16.15
CA THR A 176 -7.32 18.34 -17.34
C THR A 176 -6.21 17.36 -16.93
N TYR A 177 -5.71 16.59 -17.88
CA TYR A 177 -4.57 15.71 -17.72
C TYR A 177 -3.89 15.48 -19.07
N ASN A 178 -2.62 15.12 -19.05
CA ASN A 178 -1.89 14.76 -20.26
C ASN A 178 -0.87 13.66 -19.95
N THR A 179 -0.99 12.54 -20.66
CA THR A 179 -0.13 11.36 -20.50
C THR A 179 0.98 11.28 -21.56
N SER A 180 1.08 12.24 -22.46
CA SER A 180 2.06 12.22 -23.55
C SER A 180 3.26 13.09 -23.20
N GLU A 181 4.16 12.55 -22.37
CA GLU A 181 5.35 13.23 -21.83
C GLU A 181 6.16 13.96 -22.92
N GLY A 182 6.37 13.33 -24.08
CA GLY A 182 7.19 13.86 -25.16
C GLY A 182 6.56 14.99 -25.99
N THR A 183 5.25 15.26 -25.84
CA THR A 183 4.53 16.24 -26.68
C THR A 183 3.77 17.29 -25.88
N ASN A 184 3.68 17.15 -24.56
CA ASN A 184 2.88 18.05 -23.72
C ASN A 184 3.61 19.32 -23.26
N GLY A 185 4.90 19.47 -23.59
CA GLY A 185 5.75 20.60 -23.23
C GLY A 185 6.24 20.61 -21.77
N VAL A 186 5.53 19.95 -20.85
CA VAL A 186 5.90 19.81 -19.43
C VAL A 186 7.05 18.82 -19.24
N GLY A 187 7.21 17.85 -20.15
CA GLY A 187 8.26 16.83 -20.09
C GLY A 187 7.98 15.70 -19.10
N ALA A 188 6.76 15.65 -18.55
CA ALA A 188 6.28 14.62 -17.65
C ALA A 188 4.76 14.52 -17.75
N GLU A 189 4.19 13.39 -17.35
CA GLU A 189 2.74 13.25 -17.24
C GLU A 189 2.21 14.15 -16.14
N TYR A 190 0.97 14.60 -16.28
CA TYR A 190 0.33 15.37 -15.23
C TYR A 190 -1.18 15.18 -15.22
N LEU A 191 -1.76 15.38 -14.05
CA LEU A 191 -3.16 15.70 -13.87
C LEU A 191 -3.29 17.02 -13.12
N ILE A 192 -4.25 17.84 -13.53
CA ILE A 192 -4.61 19.08 -12.86
C ILE A 192 -6.06 18.95 -12.40
N MET A 193 -6.28 19.20 -11.12
CA MET A 193 -7.58 19.07 -10.47
C MET A 193 -7.85 20.25 -9.54
N GLU A 194 -9.09 20.40 -9.12
CA GLU A 194 -9.45 21.31 -8.03
C GLU A 194 -8.74 20.91 -6.73
N LYS A 195 -8.38 21.89 -5.91
CA LYS A 195 -7.94 21.60 -4.54
C LYS A 195 -9.12 21.01 -3.76
N CYS A 196 -8.87 19.91 -3.05
CA CYS A 196 -9.86 19.31 -2.18
C CYS A 196 -10.36 20.33 -1.13
N PRO A 197 -11.67 20.56 -1.00
CA PRO A 197 -12.21 21.49 -0.01
C PRO A 197 -12.11 20.92 1.40
N GLY A 198 -11.91 21.80 2.39
CA GLY A 198 -11.83 21.43 3.80
C GLY A 198 -10.41 21.19 4.31
N ILE A 199 -10.29 20.38 5.36
CA ILE A 199 -9.04 20.05 6.05
C ILE A 199 -8.89 18.53 6.17
N GLU A 200 -7.65 18.05 6.19
CA GLU A 200 -7.33 16.64 6.39
C GLU A 200 -7.92 16.12 7.71
N LEU A 201 -8.56 14.96 7.67
CA LEU A 201 -9.21 14.36 8.84
C LEU A 201 -8.20 14.09 9.96
N SER A 202 -6.95 13.77 9.62
CA SER A 202 -5.88 13.54 10.61
C SER A 202 -5.61 14.74 11.51
N HIS A 203 -5.79 15.96 11.01
CA HIS A 203 -5.58 17.18 11.80
C HIS A 203 -6.64 17.41 12.88
N VAL A 204 -7.84 16.82 12.72
CA VAL A 204 -8.96 17.01 13.65
C VAL A 204 -9.41 15.73 14.33
N TRP A 205 -8.96 14.56 13.89
CA TRP A 205 -9.43 13.26 14.39
C TRP A 205 -9.38 13.14 15.91
N ASP A 206 -8.28 13.58 16.51
CA ASP A 206 -8.05 13.48 17.95
C ASP A 206 -8.92 14.43 18.76
N SER A 207 -9.36 15.55 18.18
CA SER A 207 -10.28 16.49 18.83
C SER A 207 -11.75 16.11 18.69
N LEU A 208 -12.10 15.22 17.75
CA LEU A 208 -13.48 14.73 17.57
C LEU A 208 -13.95 13.88 18.76
N SER A 209 -15.20 14.10 19.17
CA SER A 209 -15.89 13.25 20.14
C SER A 209 -16.21 11.86 19.55
N GLY A 210 -16.49 10.88 20.43
CA GLY A 210 -16.85 9.53 20.00
C GLY A 210 -18.06 9.47 19.06
N LYS A 211 -19.05 10.36 19.24
CA LYS A 211 -20.23 10.44 18.37
C LYS A 211 -19.86 10.97 16.98
N GLU A 212 -19.04 12.00 16.91
CA GLU A 212 -18.58 12.60 15.65
C GLU A 212 -17.72 11.62 14.84
N ARG A 213 -16.83 10.88 15.51
CA ARG A 213 -16.06 9.79 14.88
C ARG A 213 -16.97 8.71 14.30
N VAL A 214 -18.04 8.34 15.01
CA VAL A 214 -19.05 7.40 14.50
C VAL A 214 -19.76 7.94 13.25
N ASP A 215 -20.07 9.25 13.20
CA ASP A 215 -20.73 9.85 12.05
C ASP A 215 -19.81 9.92 10.80
N ILE A 216 -18.51 10.11 10.99
CA ILE A 216 -17.50 9.93 9.93
C ILE A 216 -17.47 8.48 9.46
N VAL A 217 -17.39 7.52 10.37
CA VAL A 217 -17.35 6.08 10.02
C VAL A 217 -18.60 5.66 9.24
N LYS A 218 -19.79 6.15 9.59
CA LYS A 218 -21.02 5.87 8.84
C LYS A 218 -20.94 6.33 7.37
N GLN A 219 -20.39 7.51 7.11
CA GLN A 219 -20.19 7.99 5.73
C GLN A 219 -19.19 7.12 4.98
N LEU A 220 -18.06 6.77 5.62
CA LEU A 220 -17.09 5.87 5.01
C LEU A 220 -17.71 4.52 4.66
N VAL A 221 -18.51 3.93 5.57
CA VAL A 221 -19.25 2.69 5.29
C VAL A 221 -20.19 2.86 4.10
N ALA A 222 -20.88 4.00 3.99
CA ALA A 222 -21.74 4.28 2.84
C ALA A 222 -20.93 4.34 1.53
N PHE A 223 -19.79 5.05 1.51
CA PHE A 223 -18.92 5.13 0.34
C PHE A 223 -18.32 3.77 -0.04
N THR A 224 -17.76 3.05 0.93
CA THR A 224 -17.24 1.69 0.72
C THR A 224 -18.33 0.75 0.20
N SER A 225 -19.57 0.86 0.69
CA SER A 225 -20.69 0.07 0.18
C SER A 225 -20.96 0.37 -1.29
N ARG A 226 -20.99 1.65 -1.69
CA ARG A 226 -21.19 2.03 -3.11
C ARG A 226 -20.09 1.48 -4.01
N LEU A 227 -18.82 1.62 -3.61
CA LEU A 227 -17.67 1.03 -4.30
C LEU A 227 -17.81 -0.48 -4.45
N TYR A 228 -18.15 -1.18 -3.37
CA TYR A 228 -18.33 -2.63 -3.35
C TYR A 228 -19.50 -3.10 -4.22
N THR A 229 -20.58 -2.32 -4.31
CA THR A 229 -21.76 -2.67 -5.10
C THR A 229 -21.64 -2.34 -6.59
N ALA A 230 -20.67 -1.51 -6.98
CA ALA A 230 -20.39 -1.25 -8.39
C ALA A 230 -20.00 -2.56 -9.10
N ARG A 231 -20.47 -2.74 -10.34
CA ARG A 231 -20.23 -3.96 -11.13
C ARG A 231 -19.60 -3.59 -12.46
N PHE A 232 -18.67 -4.43 -12.88
CA PHE A 232 -17.84 -4.22 -14.06
C PHE A 232 -17.72 -5.51 -14.86
N PRO A 233 -17.56 -5.44 -16.20
CA PRO A 233 -17.59 -6.61 -17.07
C PRO A 233 -16.34 -7.51 -16.95
N CYS A 234 -15.26 -7.02 -16.36
CA CYS A 234 -13.98 -7.70 -16.25
C CYS A 234 -13.08 -7.05 -15.19
N TYR A 235 -12.00 -7.74 -14.81
CA TYR A 235 -10.95 -7.26 -13.91
C TYR A 235 -9.85 -6.53 -14.70
N GLY A 236 -9.16 -5.60 -14.04
CA GLY A 236 -8.23 -4.69 -14.70
C GLY A 236 -8.19 -3.36 -13.98
N SER A 237 -8.09 -2.25 -14.71
CA SER A 237 -8.31 -0.90 -14.15
C SER A 237 -9.26 -0.10 -15.03
N LEU A 238 -9.89 0.94 -14.48
CA LEU A 238 -10.79 1.82 -15.22
C LEU A 238 -10.00 2.85 -16.01
N TYR A 239 -10.50 3.17 -17.21
CA TYR A 239 -9.96 4.19 -18.12
C TYR A 239 -11.10 4.89 -18.83
N TYR A 240 -10.84 6.09 -19.35
CA TYR A 240 -11.68 6.59 -20.43
C TYR A 240 -11.46 5.73 -21.67
N SER A 241 -12.53 5.43 -22.41
CA SER A 241 -12.46 4.57 -23.59
C SER A 241 -11.48 5.10 -24.67
N ARG A 242 -11.26 6.43 -24.70
CA ARG A 242 -10.29 7.08 -25.60
C ARG A 242 -8.82 6.89 -25.20
N ASP A 243 -8.55 6.58 -23.93
CA ASP A 243 -7.19 6.47 -23.40
C ASP A 243 -6.64 5.05 -23.48
N ILE A 244 -7.45 4.09 -23.93
CA ILE A 244 -6.99 2.72 -24.16
C ILE A 244 -6.85 2.46 -25.67
N PRO A 245 -5.77 1.80 -26.12
CA PRO A 245 -5.67 1.36 -27.50
C PRO A 245 -6.86 0.48 -27.90
N ARG A 246 -7.34 0.62 -29.14
CA ARG A 246 -8.47 -0.18 -29.65
C ARG A 246 -8.16 -1.68 -29.52
N GLY A 247 -9.07 -2.42 -28.90
CA GLY A 247 -8.94 -3.86 -28.67
C GLY A 247 -8.14 -4.24 -27.41
N SER A 248 -7.58 -3.27 -26.67
CA SER A 248 -6.86 -3.51 -25.42
C SER A 248 -7.73 -3.37 -24.16
N GLY A 249 -9.02 -3.09 -24.31
CA GLY A 249 -9.95 -2.99 -23.19
C GLY A 249 -11.36 -3.46 -23.55
N ILE A 250 -12.20 -3.56 -22.54
CA ILE A 250 -13.60 -3.95 -22.63
C ILE A 250 -14.45 -2.74 -22.19
N GLU A 251 -15.36 -2.31 -23.06
CA GLU A 251 -16.25 -1.17 -22.80
C GLU A 251 -17.16 -1.46 -21.59
N LEU A 252 -17.24 -0.48 -20.69
CA LEU A 252 -18.18 -0.47 -19.56
C LEU A 252 -19.44 0.30 -19.94
N ASP A 253 -19.27 1.49 -20.51
CA ASP A 253 -20.31 2.36 -21.05
C ASP A 253 -19.74 3.27 -22.16
N ASP A 254 -20.51 4.27 -22.62
CA ASP A 254 -20.09 5.20 -23.69
C ASP A 254 -18.87 6.09 -23.31
N THR A 255 -18.46 6.08 -22.04
CA THR A 255 -17.42 6.96 -21.48
C THR A 255 -16.20 6.16 -20.99
N PHE A 256 -16.45 5.05 -20.31
CA PHE A 256 -15.46 4.28 -19.58
C PHE A 256 -15.26 2.89 -20.17
N SER A 257 -14.04 2.40 -20.04
CA SER A 257 -13.66 1.03 -20.36
C SER A 257 -12.77 0.46 -19.27
N VAL A 258 -12.74 -0.86 -19.16
CA VAL A 258 -11.79 -1.57 -18.32
C VAL A 258 -10.62 -2.04 -19.19
N GLY A 259 -9.42 -1.66 -18.81
CA GLY A 259 -8.17 -1.99 -19.51
C GLY A 259 -7.18 -2.74 -18.63
N PRO A 260 -5.89 -2.76 -19.00
CA PRO A 260 -4.83 -3.40 -18.24
C PRO A 260 -4.75 -2.88 -16.79
N THR A 261 -4.34 -3.73 -15.85
CA THR A 261 -4.22 -3.32 -14.45
C THR A 261 -3.06 -2.36 -14.21
N THR A 262 -3.30 -1.39 -13.33
CA THR A 262 -2.31 -0.45 -12.76
C THR A 262 -1.88 -0.83 -11.34
N SER A 263 -2.32 -1.99 -10.83
CA SER A 263 -2.00 -2.46 -9.49
C SER A 263 -0.49 -2.57 -9.28
N ARG A 264 0.03 -1.91 -8.24
CA ARG A 264 1.47 -1.88 -7.92
C ARG A 264 2.10 -3.26 -7.84
N SER A 265 1.37 -4.25 -7.34
CA SER A 265 1.85 -5.64 -7.26
C SER A 265 2.22 -6.28 -8.61
N TRP A 266 1.85 -5.67 -9.74
CA TRP A 266 2.24 -6.09 -11.09
C TRP A 266 3.48 -5.39 -11.64
N PHE A 267 3.98 -4.35 -10.95
CA PHE A 267 5.10 -3.52 -11.41
C PHE A 267 6.27 -3.53 -10.43
N ASP A 268 5.98 -3.59 -9.14
CA ASP A 268 6.97 -3.66 -8.07
C ASP A 268 7.88 -4.89 -8.19
N ASP A 269 9.04 -4.83 -7.52
CA ASP A 269 10.05 -5.90 -7.52
C ASP A 269 10.52 -6.34 -8.92
N ARG A 270 10.54 -5.41 -9.88
CA ARG A 270 10.88 -5.62 -11.31
C ARG A 270 9.85 -6.42 -12.11
N ARG A 271 8.68 -6.73 -11.54
CA ARG A 271 7.57 -7.32 -12.33
C ARG A 271 7.16 -6.42 -13.50
N GLY A 272 7.40 -5.11 -13.39
CA GLY A 272 7.21 -4.14 -14.47
C GLY A 272 8.16 -4.30 -15.66
N GLU A 273 9.33 -4.93 -15.47
CA GLU A 273 10.33 -5.15 -16.53
C GLU A 273 10.00 -6.38 -17.40
N VAL A 274 9.10 -7.25 -16.93
CA VAL A 274 8.73 -8.48 -17.64
C VAL A 274 7.62 -8.20 -18.63
N ASP A 275 7.79 -8.64 -19.87
CA ASP A 275 6.77 -8.51 -20.92
C ASP A 275 5.72 -9.62 -20.78
N ILE A 276 4.57 -9.26 -20.21
CA ILE A 276 3.43 -10.15 -19.95
C ILE A 276 2.12 -9.41 -20.17
N ASP A 277 1.07 -10.19 -20.45
CA ASP A 277 -0.30 -9.70 -20.44
C ASP A 277 -0.71 -9.23 -19.03
N ARG A 278 -1.28 -8.01 -18.97
CA ARG A 278 -1.71 -7.34 -17.74
C ARG A 278 -3.23 -7.11 -17.73
N GLY A 279 -3.96 -7.87 -18.55
CA GLY A 279 -5.42 -7.84 -18.64
C GLY A 279 -5.93 -6.86 -19.70
N PRO A 280 -7.26 -6.65 -19.75
CA PRO A 280 -8.25 -7.06 -18.75
C PRO A 280 -8.60 -8.56 -18.79
N TRP A 281 -9.15 -9.09 -17.69
CA TRP A 281 -9.51 -10.52 -17.54
C TRP A 281 -11.00 -10.70 -17.27
N LYS A 282 -11.64 -11.70 -17.88
CA LYS A 282 -13.10 -11.91 -17.77
C LYS A 282 -13.52 -12.70 -16.54
N THR A 283 -12.66 -13.58 -16.03
CA THR A 283 -12.98 -14.45 -14.89
C THR A 283 -11.94 -14.34 -13.78
N ALA A 284 -12.34 -14.58 -12.53
CA ALA A 284 -11.40 -14.59 -11.41
C ALA A 284 -10.33 -15.69 -11.57
N GLU A 285 -10.66 -16.78 -12.25
CA GLU A 285 -9.71 -17.84 -12.57
C GLU A 285 -8.63 -17.34 -13.56
N ASP A 286 -9.01 -16.53 -14.56
CA ASP A 286 -8.05 -15.90 -15.48
C ASP A 286 -7.09 -14.96 -14.75
N VAL A 287 -7.60 -14.18 -13.78
CA VAL A 287 -6.76 -13.32 -12.91
C VAL A 287 -5.72 -14.16 -12.17
N MET A 288 -6.15 -15.26 -11.54
CA MET A 288 -5.24 -16.14 -10.79
C MET A 288 -4.22 -16.83 -11.71
N LYS A 289 -4.65 -17.29 -12.90
CA LYS A 289 -3.73 -17.82 -13.92
C LYS A 289 -2.71 -16.78 -14.36
N ALA A 290 -3.14 -15.53 -14.54
CA ALA A 290 -2.26 -14.44 -14.95
C ALA A 290 -1.23 -14.11 -13.86
N LEU A 291 -1.61 -14.14 -12.58
CA LEU A 291 -0.67 -14.01 -11.45
C LEU A 291 0.37 -15.14 -11.45
N ILE A 292 -0.05 -16.39 -11.62
CA ILE A 292 0.88 -17.53 -11.70
C ILE A 292 1.84 -17.37 -12.89
N LYS A 293 1.31 -17.04 -14.08
CA LYS A 293 2.12 -16.82 -15.28
C LYS A 293 3.12 -15.69 -15.12
N ARG A 294 2.73 -14.58 -14.47
CA ARG A 294 3.64 -13.48 -14.13
C ARG A 294 4.82 -13.98 -13.31
N GLU A 295 4.56 -14.71 -12.22
CA GLU A 295 5.63 -15.22 -11.36
C GLU A 295 6.55 -16.20 -12.11
N MET A 296 5.98 -17.09 -12.95
CA MET A 296 6.77 -17.98 -13.79
C MET A 296 7.65 -17.21 -14.78
N ALA A 297 7.10 -16.20 -15.45
CA ALA A 297 7.86 -15.36 -16.37
C ALA A 297 8.98 -14.58 -15.66
N CYS A 298 8.73 -14.06 -14.46
CA CYS A 298 9.77 -13.43 -13.63
C CYS A 298 10.92 -14.41 -13.33
N LEU A 299 10.61 -15.66 -13.02
CA LEU A 299 11.63 -16.70 -12.78
C LEU A 299 12.42 -17.06 -14.04
N GLU A 300 11.82 -16.94 -15.22
CA GLU A 300 12.49 -17.14 -16.50
C GLU A 300 13.40 -15.97 -16.86
N THR A 301 12.94 -14.73 -16.66
CA THR A 301 13.68 -13.50 -16.97
C THR A 301 14.83 -13.23 -16.00
N PHE A 302 14.63 -13.46 -14.70
CA PHE A 302 15.60 -13.13 -13.67
C PHE A 302 16.34 -14.38 -13.17
N PRO A 303 17.67 -14.46 -13.36
CA PRO A 303 18.47 -15.63 -12.95
C PRO A 303 18.72 -15.71 -11.45
N GLU A 304 18.51 -14.62 -10.72
CA GLU A 304 18.82 -14.48 -9.30
C GLU A 304 17.60 -14.00 -8.51
N PHE A 305 17.57 -14.37 -7.22
CA PHE A 305 16.60 -13.88 -6.24
C PHE A 305 17.28 -12.76 -5.42
N PRO A 306 17.00 -11.47 -5.68
CA PRO A 306 17.64 -10.40 -4.94
C PRO A 306 17.25 -10.46 -3.45
N ARG A 307 18.24 -10.44 -2.56
CA ARG A 307 18.05 -10.67 -1.10
C ARG A 307 17.28 -9.56 -0.41
N ASP A 308 17.44 -8.33 -0.87
CA ASP A 308 16.73 -7.15 -0.41
C ASP A 308 15.23 -7.16 -0.80
N ARG A 309 14.83 -8.09 -1.66
CA ARG A 309 13.42 -8.29 -2.07
C ARG A 309 12.81 -9.56 -1.53
N GLN A 310 13.57 -10.32 -0.75
CA GLN A 310 13.05 -11.46 -0.03
C GLN A 310 12.31 -10.94 1.19
N GLN A 311 10.99 -11.00 1.08
CA GLN A 311 10.00 -10.53 2.02
C GLN A 311 9.81 -11.53 3.17
N GLY A 312 10.86 -11.74 3.97
CA GLY A 312 10.71 -12.53 5.18
C GLY A 312 11.94 -13.28 5.66
N ILE A 313 12.91 -13.60 4.82
CA ILE A 313 14.01 -14.51 5.19
C ILE A 313 15.40 -13.92 4.98
N PHE A 314 16.41 -14.50 5.66
CA PHE A 314 17.82 -14.14 5.53
C PHE A 314 18.60 -15.01 4.54
N ASN A 315 18.18 -16.28 4.35
CA ASN A 315 18.96 -17.30 3.62
C ASN A 315 20.39 -17.47 4.15
N GLY A 316 20.51 -17.51 5.48
CA GLY A 316 21.79 -17.74 6.13
C GLY A 316 22.05 -19.21 6.47
N PRO A 317 23.14 -19.50 7.18
CA PRO A 317 23.50 -20.83 7.64
C PRO A 317 22.33 -21.61 8.27
N GLY A 318 22.07 -22.81 7.76
CA GLY A 318 20.98 -23.68 8.24
C GLY A 318 19.56 -23.15 8.00
N GLY A 319 19.42 -22.02 7.29
CA GLY A 319 18.17 -21.39 6.89
C GLY A 319 17.60 -21.95 5.59
N PHE A 320 16.42 -21.48 5.23
CA PHE A 320 15.78 -21.83 3.97
C PHE A 320 16.49 -21.11 2.82
N HIS A 321 16.61 -21.78 1.67
CA HIS A 321 17.24 -21.20 0.48
C HIS A 321 16.27 -21.33 -0.70
N PRO A 322 15.64 -20.23 -1.14
CA PRO A 322 14.77 -20.23 -2.30
C PRO A 322 15.48 -20.80 -3.52
N SER A 323 14.76 -21.62 -4.27
CA SER A 323 15.26 -22.14 -5.55
C SER A 323 14.21 -21.98 -6.64
N LYS A 324 14.68 -21.66 -7.85
CA LYS A 324 13.82 -21.58 -9.03
C LYS A 324 13.04 -22.87 -9.25
N ALA A 325 13.67 -24.02 -9.05
CA ALA A 325 13.03 -25.33 -9.20
C ALA A 325 11.86 -25.50 -8.23
N LEU A 326 12.04 -25.16 -6.95
CA LEU A 326 10.98 -25.27 -5.94
C LEU A 326 9.84 -24.29 -6.24
N LYS A 327 10.15 -23.01 -6.50
CA LYS A 327 9.11 -22.00 -6.78
C LYS A 327 8.31 -22.36 -8.04
N LEU A 328 8.97 -22.82 -9.11
CA LEU A 328 8.28 -23.35 -10.30
C LEU A 328 7.41 -24.57 -9.98
N SER A 329 7.89 -25.51 -9.17
CA SER A 329 7.09 -26.68 -8.76
C SER A 329 5.82 -26.26 -8.03
N VAL A 330 5.93 -25.34 -7.07
CA VAL A 330 4.78 -24.83 -6.30
C VAL A 330 3.80 -24.07 -7.19
N LEU A 331 4.29 -23.25 -8.11
CA LEU A 331 3.44 -22.52 -9.08
C LEU A 331 2.67 -23.49 -10.00
N ASN A 332 3.33 -24.57 -10.45
CA ASN A 332 2.69 -25.60 -11.26
C ASN A 332 1.62 -26.37 -10.46
N ASP A 333 1.89 -26.71 -9.20
CA ASP A 333 0.91 -27.36 -8.33
C ASP A 333 -0.28 -26.45 -8.03
N CYS A 334 -0.05 -25.16 -7.75
CA CYS A 334 -1.10 -24.15 -7.64
C CYS A 334 -1.98 -24.12 -8.90
N SER A 335 -1.39 -24.13 -10.09
CA SER A 335 -2.11 -24.14 -11.37
C SER A 335 -3.00 -25.38 -11.53
N ARG A 336 -2.54 -26.56 -11.09
CA ARG A 336 -3.28 -27.83 -11.16
C ARG A 336 -4.50 -27.86 -10.23
N VAL A 337 -4.41 -27.25 -9.05
CA VAL A 337 -5.52 -27.21 -8.09
C VAL A 337 -6.45 -26.02 -8.30
N LEU A 338 -6.02 -24.98 -9.02
CA LEU A 338 -6.75 -23.74 -9.19
C LEU A 338 -8.23 -23.95 -9.55
N PRO A 339 -8.61 -24.76 -10.56
CA PRO A 339 -10.01 -24.94 -10.94
C PRO A 339 -10.91 -25.50 -9.84
N TYR A 340 -10.33 -26.13 -8.82
CA TYR A 340 -11.05 -26.77 -7.71
C TYR A 340 -11.16 -25.86 -6.48
N ILE A 341 -10.21 -24.94 -6.29
CA ILE A 341 -10.14 -24.03 -5.13
C ILE A 341 -10.77 -22.66 -5.40
N MET A 342 -11.12 -22.35 -6.66
CA MET A 342 -11.80 -21.11 -6.99
C MET A 342 -13.16 -21.06 -6.29
N PRO A 343 -13.50 -19.96 -5.60
CA PRO A 343 -14.84 -19.77 -5.08
C PRO A 343 -15.85 -19.76 -6.22
N LYS A 344 -17.01 -20.37 -6.00
CA LYS A 344 -18.06 -20.49 -7.02
C LYS A 344 -19.13 -19.42 -6.87
N GLU A 345 -19.23 -18.83 -5.69
CA GLU A 345 -20.22 -17.82 -5.38
C GLU A 345 -19.82 -16.47 -5.98
N ASP A 346 -20.77 -15.86 -6.68
CA ASP A 346 -20.62 -14.52 -7.27
C ASP A 346 -20.18 -13.46 -6.27
N ALA A 347 -20.52 -13.61 -4.98
CA ALA A 347 -20.11 -12.67 -3.94
C ALA A 347 -18.58 -12.58 -3.78
N PHE A 348 -17.84 -13.65 -4.06
CA PHE A 348 -16.37 -13.69 -3.96
C PHE A 348 -15.70 -13.34 -5.27
N THR A 349 -16.27 -13.82 -6.37
CA THR A 349 -15.72 -13.58 -7.70
C THR A 349 -16.16 -12.22 -8.24
N ALA A 350 -17.10 -11.52 -7.62
CA ALA A 350 -17.53 -10.20 -8.06
C ALA A 350 -16.34 -9.26 -8.32
N THR A 351 -16.42 -8.54 -9.43
CA THR A 351 -15.49 -7.46 -9.75
C THR A 351 -15.77 -6.28 -8.83
N VAL A 352 -14.85 -6.03 -7.90
CA VAL A 352 -15.00 -4.99 -6.89
C VAL A 352 -14.01 -3.86 -7.17
N LEU A 353 -14.51 -2.62 -7.07
CA LEU A 353 -13.68 -1.43 -6.95
C LEU A 353 -13.43 -1.18 -5.47
N TRP A 354 -12.18 -0.97 -5.07
CA TRP A 354 -11.81 -0.75 -3.67
C TRP A 354 -10.72 0.31 -3.57
N HIS A 355 -10.83 1.21 -2.58
CA HIS A 355 -9.80 2.20 -2.32
C HIS A 355 -8.67 1.55 -1.52
N ASN A 356 -7.52 1.35 -2.16
CA ASN A 356 -6.42 0.57 -1.58
C ASN A 356 -5.65 1.31 -0.47
N ASP A 357 -5.82 2.64 -0.34
CA ASP A 357 -5.11 3.46 0.64
C ASP A 357 -6.01 4.46 1.38
N LEU A 358 -7.10 3.97 1.98
CA LEU A 358 -8.03 4.86 2.67
C LEU A 358 -7.59 5.10 4.13
N HIS A 359 -6.89 6.20 4.37
CA HIS A 359 -6.46 6.66 5.69
C HIS A 359 -6.81 8.13 5.96
N SER A 360 -6.66 8.59 7.20
CA SER A 360 -7.07 9.93 7.64
C SER A 360 -6.41 11.08 6.87
N ASP A 361 -5.19 10.91 6.36
CA ASP A 361 -4.54 11.96 5.55
C ASP A 361 -5.11 12.05 4.11
N ASN A 362 -5.84 11.02 3.64
CA ASN A 362 -6.47 10.98 2.31
C ASN A 362 -7.96 11.36 2.35
N ILE A 363 -8.48 11.73 3.54
CA ILE A 363 -9.86 12.10 3.76
C ILE A 363 -9.89 13.57 4.19
N PHE A 364 -10.71 14.36 3.52
CA PHE A 364 -10.94 15.77 3.84
C PHE A 364 -12.33 15.94 4.44
N VAL A 365 -12.42 16.78 5.45
CA VAL A 365 -13.67 17.14 6.12
C VAL A 365 -13.90 18.65 6.12
N ASN A 366 -15.16 19.05 6.22
CA ASN A 366 -15.53 20.45 6.32
C ASN A 366 -14.94 21.07 7.60
N ALA A 367 -14.25 22.21 7.47
CA ALA A 367 -13.59 22.87 8.60
C ALA A 367 -14.59 23.36 9.67
N ASP A 368 -15.77 23.84 9.24
CA ASP A 368 -16.82 24.33 10.14
C ASP A 368 -17.70 23.18 10.68
N ARG A 369 -17.72 22.05 9.97
CA ARG A 369 -18.51 20.85 10.29
C ARG A 369 -17.66 19.59 10.10
N PRO A 370 -16.73 19.28 11.01
CA PRO A 370 -15.70 18.25 10.82
C PRO A 370 -16.24 16.81 10.83
N THR A 371 -17.57 16.65 10.89
CA THR A 371 -18.28 15.39 10.66
C THR A 371 -18.70 15.19 9.21
N GLU A 372 -18.54 16.15 8.32
CA GLU A 372 -18.94 16.07 6.91
C GLU A 372 -17.71 15.81 6.03
N ILE A 373 -17.68 14.67 5.33
CA ILE A 373 -16.58 14.35 4.41
C ILE A 373 -16.78 15.14 3.11
N THR A 374 -15.78 15.94 2.76
CA THR A 374 -15.80 16.84 1.61
C THR A 374 -14.96 16.33 0.44
N GLY A 375 -14.08 15.37 0.66
CA GLY A 375 -13.35 14.73 -0.43
C GLY A 375 -12.45 13.57 0.00
N ILE A 376 -12.26 12.63 -0.92
CA ILE A 376 -11.34 11.50 -0.81
C ILE A 376 -10.35 11.60 -1.97
N ILE A 377 -9.06 11.53 -1.65
CA ILE A 377 -7.97 11.65 -2.61
C ILE A 377 -7.15 10.34 -2.70
N ASP A 378 -6.18 10.35 -3.63
CA ASP A 378 -5.22 9.27 -3.88
C ASP A 378 -5.85 7.96 -4.44
N TRP A 379 -6.54 8.12 -5.57
CA TRP A 379 -7.13 7.02 -6.35
C TRP A 379 -6.11 6.33 -7.28
N GLN A 380 -4.83 6.69 -7.20
CA GLN A 380 -3.77 6.11 -8.02
C GLN A 380 -3.60 4.61 -7.73
N GLY A 381 -3.52 3.78 -8.77
CA GLY A 381 -3.32 2.32 -8.63
C GLY A 381 -4.55 1.56 -8.10
N VAL A 382 -5.70 2.23 -7.97
CA VAL A 382 -6.98 1.56 -7.76
C VAL A 382 -7.29 0.70 -8.97
N HIS A 383 -7.72 -0.54 -8.72
CA HIS A 383 -7.97 -1.53 -9.75
C HIS A 383 -9.17 -2.40 -9.39
N LEU A 384 -9.73 -3.03 -10.42
CA LEU A 384 -10.84 -3.96 -10.36
C LEU A 384 -10.29 -5.37 -10.13
N HIS A 385 -10.69 -6.00 -9.03
CA HIS A 385 -10.16 -7.31 -8.63
C HIS A 385 -11.26 -8.19 -8.03
N PRO A 386 -11.08 -9.53 -7.99
CA PRO A 386 -12.00 -10.41 -7.30
C PRO A 386 -12.12 -10.03 -5.83
N ALA A 387 -13.35 -10.00 -5.30
CA ALA A 387 -13.60 -9.62 -3.91
C ALA A 387 -12.78 -10.44 -2.90
N PHE A 388 -12.54 -11.73 -3.16
CA PHE A 388 -11.71 -12.57 -2.27
C PHE A 388 -10.22 -12.19 -2.24
N LEU A 389 -9.73 -11.43 -3.22
CA LEU A 389 -8.36 -10.90 -3.25
C LEU A 389 -8.27 -9.45 -2.74
N HIS A 390 -9.39 -8.73 -2.67
CA HIS A 390 -9.49 -7.35 -2.20
C HIS A 390 -9.63 -7.20 -0.67
N VAL A 391 -9.60 -8.31 0.08
CA VAL A 391 -9.86 -8.32 1.53
C VAL A 391 -8.70 -7.68 2.31
N HIS A 392 -8.75 -6.36 2.43
CA HIS A 392 -7.89 -5.56 3.28
C HIS A 392 -8.71 -4.82 4.34
N TYR A 393 -8.23 -4.83 5.58
CA TYR A 393 -8.75 -3.91 6.61
C TYR A 393 -8.33 -2.49 6.20
N PRO A 394 -9.23 -1.48 6.13
CA PRO A 394 -8.80 -0.09 6.05
C PRO A 394 -7.86 0.21 7.23
N SER A 395 -6.75 0.93 7.02
CA SER A 395 -5.82 1.25 8.10
C SER A 395 -6.48 2.00 9.26
N LEU A 396 -7.60 2.67 8.99
CA LEU A 396 -8.44 3.33 9.98
C LEU A 396 -9.04 2.36 11.03
N VAL A 397 -9.24 1.09 10.68
CA VAL A 397 -9.76 0.05 11.59
C VAL A 397 -8.69 -0.97 12.01
N GLU A 398 -7.44 -0.79 11.57
CA GLU A 398 -6.31 -1.59 12.03
C GLU A 398 -5.86 -1.18 13.44
N TYR A 399 -5.50 -2.16 14.26
CA TYR A 399 -4.91 -1.91 15.57
C TYR A 399 -3.88 -2.98 15.94
N ASP A 400 -2.87 -2.57 16.70
CA ASP A 400 -1.86 -3.46 17.28
C ASP A 400 -2.35 -3.91 18.67
N GLY A 401 -3.04 -5.06 18.75
CA GLY A 401 -3.54 -5.62 20.01
C GLY A 401 -4.18 -7.01 19.87
N PRO A 402 -4.62 -7.64 20.97
CA PRO A 402 -5.21 -8.97 20.93
C PRO A 402 -6.54 -8.94 20.14
N VAL A 403 -6.67 -9.84 19.17
CA VAL A 403 -7.90 -10.07 18.42
C VAL A 403 -8.93 -10.73 19.32
N LEU A 404 -10.10 -10.11 19.46
CA LEU A 404 -11.19 -10.68 20.23
C LEU A 404 -11.86 -11.84 19.46
N PRO A 405 -12.36 -12.86 20.16
CA PRO A 405 -13.22 -13.86 19.53
C PRO A 405 -14.47 -13.18 18.92
N PRO A 406 -15.05 -13.72 17.83
CA PRO A 406 -16.25 -13.16 17.22
C PRO A 406 -17.37 -12.95 18.25
N LEU A 407 -18.08 -11.82 18.16
CA LEU A 407 -19.19 -11.44 19.06
C LEU A 407 -18.81 -11.15 20.52
N SER A 408 -17.52 -11.10 20.86
CA SER A 408 -17.07 -10.72 22.20
C SER A 408 -17.00 -9.21 22.37
N SER A 409 -17.53 -8.69 23.48
CA SER A 409 -17.40 -7.26 23.81
C SER A 409 -16.00 -6.97 24.36
N PRO A 410 -15.30 -5.93 23.87
CA PRO A 410 -14.08 -5.47 24.52
C PRO A 410 -14.37 -5.05 25.96
N GLN A 411 -13.37 -5.18 26.83
CA GLN A 411 -13.45 -4.82 28.24
C GLN A 411 -12.29 -3.90 28.58
N LEU A 412 -12.55 -2.82 29.31
CA LEU A 412 -11.48 -2.01 29.89
C LEU A 412 -10.79 -2.80 31.02
N PRO A 413 -9.48 -2.65 31.21
CA PRO A 413 -8.79 -3.27 32.33
C PRO A 413 -9.47 -2.90 33.67
N PRO A 414 -9.65 -3.85 34.60
CA PRO A 414 -10.29 -3.59 35.89
C PRO A 414 -9.56 -2.50 36.70
N ASN A 415 -8.25 -2.41 36.52
CA ASN A 415 -7.35 -1.48 37.19
C ASN A 415 -7.19 -0.12 36.48
N ILE A 416 -8.04 0.24 35.52
CA ILE A 416 -7.88 1.48 34.73
C ILE A 416 -7.85 2.79 35.55
N LYS A 417 -8.37 2.76 36.77
CA LYS A 417 -8.33 3.90 37.70
C LYS A 417 -6.95 4.09 38.33
N GLU A 418 -6.15 3.03 38.38
CA GLU A 418 -4.84 2.95 39.03
C GLU A 418 -3.68 2.98 38.03
N MET A 419 -3.98 2.98 36.72
CA MET A 419 -2.99 3.04 35.64
C MET A 419 -2.41 4.45 35.48
N GLU A 420 -1.13 4.50 35.08
CA GLU A 420 -0.46 5.75 34.70
C GLU A 420 -1.19 6.42 33.51
N PRO A 421 -1.13 7.75 33.36
CA PRO A 421 -1.89 8.48 32.34
C PRO A 421 -1.72 7.93 30.92
N VAL A 422 -0.48 7.59 30.53
CA VAL A 422 -0.14 7.03 29.23
C VAL A 422 -0.74 5.63 29.04
N GLU A 423 -0.66 4.78 30.06
CA GLU A 423 -1.20 3.42 30.02
C GLU A 423 -2.74 3.41 29.99
N LYS A 424 -3.34 4.36 30.70
CA LYS A 424 -4.78 4.59 30.73
C LYS A 424 -5.31 5.06 29.38
N GLU A 425 -4.56 5.92 28.69
CA GLU A 425 -4.87 6.37 27.33
C GLU A 425 -4.75 5.22 26.32
N GLN A 426 -3.69 4.41 26.41
CA GLN A 426 -3.50 3.20 25.59
C GLN A 426 -4.63 2.18 25.79
N ALA A 427 -5.03 1.91 27.03
CA ALA A 427 -6.10 0.98 27.35
C ALA A 427 -7.46 1.43 26.80
N LYS A 428 -7.76 2.74 26.87
CA LYS A 428 -8.98 3.32 26.29
C LYS A 428 -8.96 3.24 24.76
N ALA A 429 -7.83 3.53 24.14
CA ALA A 429 -7.68 3.47 22.70
C ALA A 429 -7.82 2.05 22.15
N LEU A 430 -7.25 1.05 22.83
CA LEU A 430 -7.45 -0.36 22.50
C LEU A 430 -8.93 -0.75 22.59
N PHE A 431 -9.60 -0.38 23.69
CA PHE A 431 -11.03 -0.63 23.88
C PHE A 431 -11.91 0.03 22.81
N LEU A 432 -11.53 1.20 22.30
CA LEU A 432 -12.23 1.90 21.23
C LEU A 432 -11.99 1.27 19.85
N ALA A 433 -10.82 0.70 19.58
CA ALA A 433 -10.47 0.11 18.28
C ALA A 433 -11.07 -1.30 18.09
N GLN A 434 -11.15 -2.09 19.16
CA GLN A 434 -11.63 -3.48 19.13
C GLN A 434 -13.06 -3.69 18.58
N PRO A 435 -14.07 -2.84 18.88
CA PRO A 435 -15.41 -2.94 18.30
C PRO A 435 -15.41 -2.74 16.79
N PHE A 436 -14.64 -1.76 16.28
CA PHE A 436 -14.57 -1.46 14.84
C PHE A 436 -13.93 -2.62 14.06
N TYR A 437 -12.84 -3.19 14.59
CA TYR A 437 -12.20 -4.36 14.00
C TYR A 437 -13.09 -5.61 14.06
N SER A 438 -13.80 -5.83 15.16
CA SER A 438 -14.70 -6.99 15.33
C SER A 438 -15.91 -6.89 14.39
N LEU A 439 -16.50 -5.71 14.25
CA LEU A 439 -17.58 -5.44 13.30
C LEU A 439 -17.13 -5.72 11.87
N TYR A 440 -15.93 -5.27 11.49
CA TYR A 440 -15.36 -5.54 10.17
C TYR A 440 -15.04 -7.04 9.96
N GLN A 441 -14.43 -7.71 10.95
CA GLN A 441 -14.15 -9.15 10.90
C GLN A 441 -15.40 -10.01 10.73
N ILE A 442 -16.49 -9.71 11.45
CA ILE A 442 -17.74 -10.48 11.37
C ILE A 442 -18.31 -10.46 9.94
N ASN A 443 -18.12 -9.34 9.22
CA ASN A 443 -18.57 -9.20 7.84
C ASN A 443 -17.66 -9.93 6.83
N ILE A 444 -16.38 -10.13 7.15
CA ILE A 444 -15.38 -10.74 6.24
C ILE A 444 -15.15 -12.25 6.49
N LYS A 445 -15.09 -12.70 7.75
CA LYS A 445 -14.65 -14.06 8.15
C LYS A 445 -15.57 -15.20 7.71
N ARG A 446 -16.70 -14.92 7.08
CA ARG A 446 -17.69 -15.96 6.81
C ARG A 446 -17.32 -16.88 5.65
N GLN A 447 -16.32 -16.57 4.79
CA GLN A 447 -16.46 -17.11 3.43
C GLN A 447 -15.25 -17.11 2.44
N THR A 448 -13.99 -16.90 2.84
CA THR A 448 -12.84 -16.92 1.89
C THR A 448 -11.64 -17.76 2.34
N PRO A 449 -11.12 -18.70 1.51
CA PRO A 449 -9.81 -19.32 1.68
C PRO A 449 -8.68 -18.35 1.33
N GLU A 450 -7.58 -18.44 2.08
CA GLU A 450 -6.43 -17.54 1.99
C GLU A 450 -5.39 -18.08 1.00
N LEU A 451 -5.33 -17.50 -0.21
CA LEU A 451 -4.17 -17.67 -1.09
C LEU A 451 -3.41 -16.35 -1.17
N LEU A 452 -2.30 -16.26 -0.42
CA LEU A 452 -1.30 -15.21 -0.60
C LEU A 452 -0.08 -15.85 -1.26
N LEU A 453 0.21 -15.46 -2.50
CA LEU A 453 1.40 -15.88 -3.23
C LEU A 453 2.48 -14.82 -2.98
N PHE A 454 3.48 -15.16 -2.15
CA PHE A 454 4.58 -14.27 -1.75
C PHE A 454 5.86 -14.53 -2.57
N ASP A 455 6.79 -13.57 -2.53
CA ASP A 455 8.07 -13.67 -3.25
C ASP A 455 9.01 -14.76 -2.71
N ASP A 456 8.84 -15.16 -1.46
CA ASP A 456 9.64 -16.14 -0.72
C ASP A 456 8.78 -17.04 0.18
N GLY A 457 7.48 -17.15 -0.09
CA GLY A 457 6.53 -17.98 0.68
C GLY A 457 6.27 -19.36 0.08
N GLU A 458 7.08 -19.82 -0.88
CA GLU A 458 6.79 -21.04 -1.65
C GLU A 458 6.64 -22.29 -0.76
N VAL A 459 7.44 -22.44 0.29
CA VAL A 459 7.33 -23.57 1.23
C VAL A 459 6.08 -23.51 2.08
N TYR A 460 5.62 -22.30 2.41
CA TYR A 460 4.35 -22.12 3.12
C TYR A 460 3.20 -22.50 2.21
N VAL A 461 3.19 -22.02 0.96
CA VAL A 461 2.19 -22.40 -0.05
C VAL A 461 2.24 -23.91 -0.31
N GLN A 462 3.42 -24.51 -0.42
CA GLN A 462 3.59 -25.95 -0.59
C GLN A 462 3.00 -26.74 0.59
N SER A 463 3.14 -26.24 1.83
CA SER A 463 2.52 -26.86 3.00
C SER A 463 0.99 -26.80 2.95
N LEU A 464 0.41 -25.73 2.41
CA LEU A 464 -1.04 -25.61 2.20
C LEU A 464 -1.52 -26.57 1.11
N LEU A 465 -0.76 -26.69 0.01
CA LEU A 465 -1.04 -27.67 -1.05
C LEU A 465 -0.95 -29.11 -0.53
N ALA A 466 0.04 -29.42 0.33
CA ALA A 466 0.18 -30.72 0.95
C ALA A 466 -1.00 -31.05 1.89
N GLN A 467 -1.46 -30.08 2.68
CA GLN A 467 -2.68 -30.22 3.49
C GLN A 467 -3.93 -30.41 2.62
N LEU A 468 -4.01 -29.73 1.47
CA LEU A 468 -5.11 -29.85 0.52
C LEU A 468 -5.25 -31.27 -0.04
N THR A 469 -4.15 -32.04 -0.13
CA THR A 469 -4.19 -33.44 -0.59
C THR A 469 -4.71 -34.44 0.45
N GLU A 470 -4.88 -34.03 1.72
CA GLU A 470 -5.42 -34.91 2.75
C GLU A 470 -6.88 -35.27 2.43
N PRO A 471 -7.30 -36.55 2.57
CA PRO A 471 -8.65 -36.98 2.17
C PRO A 471 -9.79 -36.15 2.79
N ASP A 472 -9.65 -35.79 4.08
CA ASP A 472 -10.64 -34.99 4.81
C ASP A 472 -10.71 -33.53 4.34
N THR A 473 -9.62 -33.00 3.81
CA THR A 473 -9.54 -31.64 3.26
C THR A 473 -10.01 -31.63 1.82
N TRP A 474 -9.52 -32.56 1.00
CA TRP A 474 -9.89 -32.66 -0.41
C TRP A 474 -11.36 -32.97 -0.62
N SER A 475 -11.97 -33.83 0.22
CA SER A 475 -13.41 -34.15 0.13
C SER A 475 -14.32 -32.92 0.26
N LYS A 476 -13.84 -31.85 0.92
CA LYS A 476 -14.55 -30.56 1.05
C LYS A 476 -14.39 -29.65 -0.17
N VAL A 477 -13.37 -29.89 -1.00
CA VAL A 477 -12.95 -29.02 -2.11
C VAL A 477 -13.23 -29.67 -3.47
N GLY A 478 -12.68 -30.87 -3.70
CA GLY A 478 -12.72 -31.57 -4.98
C GLY A 478 -13.99 -32.38 -5.25
N GLY A 479 -14.93 -32.43 -4.30
CA GLY A 479 -16.15 -33.22 -4.42
C GLY A 479 -15.85 -34.69 -4.68
N SER A 480 -16.29 -35.22 -5.82
CA SER A 480 -16.08 -36.62 -6.24
C SER A 480 -14.84 -36.86 -7.11
N VAL A 481 -14.08 -35.81 -7.44
CA VAL A 481 -12.88 -35.92 -8.29
C VAL A 481 -11.68 -36.27 -7.42
N SER A 482 -10.73 -37.07 -7.92
CA SER A 482 -9.46 -37.33 -7.24
C SER A 482 -8.59 -36.07 -7.17
N CYS A 483 -7.84 -35.89 -6.07
CA CYS A 483 -6.91 -34.77 -5.96
C CYS A 483 -5.87 -34.84 -7.10
N PRO A 484 -5.65 -33.76 -7.86
CA PRO A 484 -4.68 -33.77 -8.94
C PRO A 484 -3.25 -33.80 -8.40
N LEU A 485 -3.03 -33.54 -7.10
CA LEU A 485 -1.72 -33.57 -6.45
C LEU A 485 -1.57 -34.83 -5.60
N ALA A 486 -0.33 -35.33 -5.53
CA ALA A 486 0.05 -36.40 -4.63
C ALA A 486 1.47 -36.11 -4.15
N TYR A 487 1.68 -36.25 -2.83
CA TYR A 487 2.99 -36.12 -2.21
C TYR A 487 3.29 -37.41 -1.44
N THR A 488 4.47 -37.96 -1.70
CA THR A 488 5.05 -39.08 -0.96
C THR A 488 5.38 -38.68 0.48
N ASP A 489 5.53 -39.66 1.37
CA ASP A 489 5.89 -39.39 2.76
C ASP A 489 7.28 -38.74 2.85
N GLU A 490 8.21 -39.13 1.98
CA GLU A 490 9.52 -38.50 1.87
C GLU A 490 9.44 -37.03 1.43
N GLU A 491 8.57 -36.71 0.45
CA GLU A 491 8.34 -35.32 0.04
C GLU A 491 7.73 -34.50 1.17
N ARG A 492 6.73 -35.03 1.88
CA ARG A 492 6.12 -34.35 3.04
C ARG A 492 7.13 -34.10 4.16
N SER A 493 7.98 -35.08 4.46
CA SER A 493 9.05 -34.92 5.46
C SER A 493 9.99 -33.78 5.07
N ARG A 494 10.45 -33.76 3.81
CA ARG A 494 11.32 -32.71 3.29
C ARG A 494 10.63 -31.34 3.31
N GLN A 495 9.36 -31.27 2.91
CA GLN A 495 8.56 -30.03 2.95
C GLN A 495 8.46 -29.47 4.36
N ASN A 496 8.22 -30.34 5.36
CA ASN A 496 8.15 -29.94 6.76
C ASN A 496 9.49 -29.43 7.28
N GLU A 497 10.60 -30.05 6.88
CA GLU A 497 11.95 -29.59 7.23
C GLU A 497 12.25 -28.21 6.63
N GLU A 498 11.97 -27.99 5.35
CA GLU A 498 12.16 -26.69 4.68
C GLU A 498 11.23 -25.62 5.23
N LEU A 499 9.97 -25.95 5.52
CA LEU A 499 9.02 -25.04 6.18
C LEU A 499 9.54 -24.63 7.57
N ALA A 500 10.09 -25.56 8.35
CA ALA A 500 10.65 -25.24 9.66
C ALA A 500 11.89 -24.34 9.55
N LYS A 501 12.74 -24.52 8.52
CA LYS A 501 13.87 -23.61 8.24
C LYS A 501 13.36 -22.21 7.89
N TRP A 502 12.38 -22.12 7.00
CA TRP A 502 11.78 -20.86 6.58
C TRP A 502 11.11 -20.12 7.75
N GLN A 503 10.35 -20.83 8.60
CA GLN A 503 9.72 -20.25 9.79
C GLN A 503 10.77 -19.64 10.74
N ARG A 504 11.89 -20.33 10.97
CA ARG A 504 12.99 -19.80 11.79
C ARG A 504 13.59 -18.53 11.18
N ASP A 505 13.76 -18.47 9.87
CA ASP A 505 14.29 -17.26 9.19
C ASP A 505 13.31 -16.09 9.26
N VAL A 506 12.01 -16.34 9.14
CA VAL A 506 10.97 -15.33 9.35
C VAL A 506 10.99 -14.79 10.77
N GLU A 507 11.10 -15.68 11.76
CA GLU A 507 11.20 -15.28 13.17
C GLU A 507 12.47 -14.47 13.45
N ARG A 508 13.61 -14.87 12.87
CA ARG A 508 14.87 -14.11 12.92
C ARG A 508 14.67 -12.70 12.39
N LYS A 509 14.07 -12.55 11.20
CA LYS A 509 13.91 -11.23 10.56
C LYS A 509 12.95 -10.37 11.36
N ALA A 510 11.87 -10.95 11.87
CA ALA A 510 10.93 -10.27 12.75
C ALA A 510 11.61 -9.73 14.02
N ARG A 511 12.51 -10.50 14.66
CA ARG A 511 13.29 -10.03 15.82
C ARG A 511 14.17 -8.83 15.48
N VAL A 512 14.87 -8.88 14.35
CA VAL A 512 15.71 -7.75 13.90
C VAL A 512 14.87 -6.50 13.64
N ILE A 513 13.75 -6.63 12.93
CA ILE A 513 12.84 -5.50 12.66
C ILE A 513 12.28 -4.90 13.96
N GLU A 514 11.94 -5.75 14.94
CA GLU A 514 11.51 -5.32 16.27
C GLU A 514 12.61 -4.57 17.03
N ASP A 515 13.85 -5.08 17.01
CA ASP A 515 15.00 -4.43 17.64
C ASP A 515 15.34 -3.06 17.01
N VAL A 516 15.11 -2.91 15.70
CA VAL A 516 15.25 -1.62 15.00
C VAL A 516 14.11 -0.65 15.38
N GLY A 517 12.94 -1.17 15.74
CA GLY A 517 11.71 -0.40 15.93
C GLY A 517 11.00 -0.08 14.61
N ALA A 518 11.27 -0.86 13.55
CA ALA A 518 10.66 -0.72 12.25
C ALA A 518 9.37 -1.56 12.14
N TYR A 519 8.61 -1.35 11.07
CA TYR A 519 7.43 -2.14 10.75
C TYR A 519 7.78 -3.33 9.82
N THR A 520 6.96 -4.37 9.81
CA THR A 520 7.11 -5.49 8.86
C THR A 520 6.91 -5.01 7.42
N GLY A 521 7.80 -5.38 6.49
CA GLY A 521 7.79 -4.89 5.11
C GLY A 521 8.50 -3.54 4.94
N TRP A 522 9.26 -3.13 5.95
CA TRP A 522 10.04 -1.91 5.89
C TRP A 522 11.14 -2.00 4.82
N ASP A 523 11.11 -1.02 3.93
CA ASP A 523 12.00 -0.88 2.77
C ASP A 523 13.27 -0.07 3.08
N GLY A 524 13.49 0.28 4.35
CA GLY A 524 14.64 1.09 4.78
C GLY A 524 14.35 2.59 4.81
N ALA A 525 13.16 3.03 4.39
CA ALA A 525 12.79 4.44 4.42
C ALA A 525 12.64 4.93 5.87
N VAL A 526 13.25 6.08 6.18
CA VAL A 526 13.19 6.76 7.47
C VAL A 526 13.09 8.27 7.29
N ALA A 527 12.53 8.98 8.27
CA ALA A 527 12.53 10.44 8.25
C ALA A 527 13.98 10.97 8.36
N HIS A 528 14.23 12.15 7.80
CA HIS A 528 15.58 12.73 7.77
C HIS A 528 16.19 12.91 9.17
N ASP A 529 15.39 13.38 10.12
CA ASP A 529 15.78 13.61 11.51
C ASP A 529 15.92 12.32 12.33
N GLU A 530 15.31 11.23 11.89
CA GLU A 530 15.45 9.91 12.51
C GLU A 530 16.58 9.07 11.89
N TYR A 531 17.17 9.48 10.77
CA TYR A 531 18.09 8.66 9.97
C TYR A 531 19.23 8.10 10.81
N ASP A 532 19.99 8.97 11.49
CA ASP A 532 21.17 8.55 12.25
C ASP A 532 20.79 7.63 13.42
N VAL A 533 19.65 7.90 14.05
CA VAL A 533 19.14 7.09 15.17
C VAL A 533 18.74 5.70 14.71
N VAL A 534 18.01 5.58 13.59
CA VAL A 534 17.58 4.27 13.08
C VAL A 534 18.76 3.52 12.46
N ALA A 535 19.71 4.22 11.82
CA ALA A 535 20.96 3.63 11.34
C ALA A 535 21.76 3.00 12.50
N GLU A 536 21.90 3.71 13.62
CA GLU A 536 22.56 3.18 14.81
C GLU A 536 21.82 1.96 15.38
N ARG A 537 20.48 2.01 15.45
CA ARG A 537 19.67 0.86 15.87
C ARG A 537 19.83 -0.35 14.94
N LEU A 538 19.87 -0.13 13.63
CA LEU A 538 20.10 -1.18 12.64
C LEU A 538 21.47 -1.83 12.83
N GLN A 539 22.51 -1.03 13.08
CA GLN A 539 23.84 -1.57 13.37
C GLN A 539 23.86 -2.37 14.68
N LYS A 540 23.23 -1.87 15.74
CA LYS A 540 23.12 -2.60 17.03
C LYS A 540 22.33 -3.90 16.88
N ALA A 541 21.22 -3.87 16.13
CA ALA A 541 20.41 -5.05 15.85
C ALA A 541 21.20 -6.07 15.03
N LYS A 542 22.04 -5.63 14.09
CA LYS A 542 22.96 -6.49 13.34
C LYS A 542 23.96 -7.19 14.25
N GLU A 543 24.66 -6.46 15.11
CA GLU A 543 25.64 -7.08 16.02
C GLU A 543 24.96 -8.05 16.99
N LYS A 544 23.84 -7.66 17.60
CA LYS A 544 23.06 -8.53 18.49
C LYS A 544 22.60 -9.80 17.78
N PHE A 545 22.15 -9.69 16.53
CA PHE A 545 21.78 -10.84 15.70
C PHE A 545 22.98 -11.76 15.45
N LEU A 546 24.12 -11.20 15.04
CA LEU A 546 25.32 -11.97 14.76
C LEU A 546 25.86 -12.66 16.01
N ASP A 547 25.80 -12.02 17.18
CA ASP A 547 26.23 -12.60 18.45
C ASP A 547 25.30 -13.72 18.93
N ALA A 548 24.02 -13.66 18.58
CA ALA A 548 23.03 -14.68 18.94
C ALA A 548 23.03 -15.89 17.99
N GLU A 549 23.27 -15.69 16.69
CA GLU A 549 23.07 -16.72 15.66
C GLU A 549 24.37 -17.33 15.13
N ALA A 550 25.54 -16.72 15.36
CA ALA A 550 26.82 -17.28 14.93
C ALA A 550 27.53 -18.06 16.06
N GLY A 551 27.68 -19.37 15.88
CA GLY A 551 28.43 -20.23 16.80
C GLY A 551 29.95 -20.24 16.55
N SER A 552 30.41 -19.75 15.41
CA SER A 552 31.83 -19.66 15.05
C SER A 552 32.15 -18.41 14.21
N PRO A 553 33.44 -18.02 14.10
CA PRO A 553 33.87 -16.93 13.20
C PRO A 553 33.47 -17.17 11.73
N GLU A 554 33.54 -18.41 11.26
CA GLU A 554 33.15 -18.80 9.90
C GLU A 554 31.64 -18.63 9.69
N GLU A 555 30.83 -19.05 10.66
CA GLU A 555 29.38 -18.88 10.61
C GLU A 555 29.00 -17.39 10.69
N ARG A 556 29.71 -16.58 11.49
CA ARG A 556 29.52 -15.13 11.54
C ARG A 556 29.76 -14.49 10.18
N ALA A 557 30.82 -14.89 9.46
CA ALA A 557 31.10 -14.41 8.12
C ALA A 557 29.99 -14.78 7.12
N GLN A 558 29.40 -15.97 7.24
CA GLN A 558 28.27 -16.38 6.41
C GLN A 558 27.01 -15.56 6.72
N TRP A 559 26.71 -15.29 7.99
CA TRP A 559 25.59 -14.42 8.38
C TRP A 559 25.78 -12.97 7.93
N ILE A 560 27.00 -12.43 8.03
CA ILE A 560 27.32 -11.09 7.48
C ILE A 560 27.04 -11.05 5.98
N LYS A 561 27.45 -12.09 5.24
CA LYS A 561 27.15 -12.20 3.82
C LYS A 561 25.64 -12.29 3.56
N ALA A 562 24.89 -12.99 4.41
CA ALA A 562 23.43 -13.17 4.29
C ALA A 562 22.61 -11.94 4.76
N TRP A 563 23.24 -10.89 5.29
CA TRP A 563 22.56 -9.72 5.79
C TRP A 563 21.82 -8.95 4.68
N PRO A 564 20.48 -8.76 4.76
CA PRO A 564 19.69 -8.19 3.66
C PRO A 564 19.59 -6.65 3.73
N PHE A 565 19.92 -6.03 4.86
CA PHE A 565 19.78 -4.59 5.09
C PHE A 565 21.12 -3.87 4.80
N GLN A 566 21.52 -3.86 3.52
CA GLN A 566 22.76 -3.22 3.05
C GLN A 566 22.66 -2.79 1.59
N ASP A 567 23.51 -1.84 1.17
CA ASP A 567 23.63 -1.40 -0.22
C ASP A 567 24.04 -2.53 -1.16
N ARG A 568 23.67 -2.38 -2.44
CA ARG A 568 24.07 -3.27 -3.55
C ARG A 568 25.39 -2.90 -4.20
#